data_AF-A0A372FEI0-F1
#
_entry.id   AF-A0A372FEI0-F1
#
_cell.length_a   1.000
_cell.length_b   1.000
_cell.length_c   1.000
_cell.angle_alpha   90.00
_cell.angle_beta   90.00
_cell.angle_gamma   90.00
#
_symmetry.space_group_name_H-M   'P 1'
#
loop_
_entity.id
_entity.type
_entity.pdbx_description
1 polymer ?
#
loop_
_entity_poly.entity_id
_entity_poly.type
_entity_poly.pdbx_seq_one_letter_code
_entity_poly.pdbx_strand_id
1 'polypeptide(L)'
;MTKIEHKHFIEYLNFLGTRYHKLVLPQEKLDKLRLLNDQQINQYLQLLYQKFELNGAYEERSFLNSINPIKENPEIIEVEAEELPVIVPDTQEELTPVQLPVTIPVEASPESELETKPVEQISPVRETPLSVKMITPAVTEKPTINPIPVNPAPANIPPKTPVSRESTAIKPRYKYNYWRIGIVVFIIFASIYTVYKFIAYQKLGFVYVLTDELLVRTSSDKNAKVLGSMNLFGKAKGRDNKETLTFAELKLYSNEKQGAFYKVIMSDFPFVSYLFNLDDIGYVYAKYVTTNKREQETYQKIFKPIKEDYYELKSLEFAYRAIIVNAITTQPALMQLVLSKPCDKPNMHVRNAPLRIGQYQNRDKTVFFVLVQLSDGNYYSIEGDGFYNALPAKPIYMGEDLMSAEGKFQLKGDYFVWESCDKTVSARSNRGEFDYFEIE
;
A
#
# COMPACT_ATOMS: atom_id res chain seq x y z
N MET A 1 -21.40 6.06 9.11
CA MET A 1 -22.13 6.29 10.38
C MET A 1 -23.03 5.10 10.60
N THR A 2 -23.06 4.54 11.83
CA THR A 2 -23.94 3.40 12.15
C THR A 2 -25.39 3.88 12.15
N LYS A 3 -26.33 3.00 11.78
CA LYS A 3 -27.77 3.28 11.80
C LYS A 3 -28.44 2.82 13.10
N ILE A 4 -27.67 2.32 14.06
CA ILE A 4 -28.16 1.83 15.34
C ILE A 4 -28.30 3.01 16.30
N GLU A 5 -29.54 3.34 16.64
CA GLU A 5 -29.83 4.33 17.67
C GLU A 5 -29.38 3.80 19.04
N HIS A 6 -28.93 4.71 19.91
CA HIS A 6 -28.41 4.39 21.25
C HIS A 6 -29.29 3.43 22.04
N LYS A 7 -30.62 3.67 22.04
CA LYS A 7 -31.60 2.84 22.75
C LYS A 7 -31.60 1.37 22.29
N HIS A 8 -31.17 1.11 21.06
CA HIS A 8 -31.13 -0.24 20.46
C HIS A 8 -29.74 -0.86 20.49
N PHE A 9 -28.73 -0.17 21.05
CA PHE A 9 -27.35 -0.66 21.05
C PHE A 9 -27.17 -1.97 21.83
N ILE A 10 -27.75 -2.09 23.02
CA ILE A 10 -27.66 -3.32 23.82
C ILE A 10 -28.46 -4.47 23.20
N GLU A 11 -29.63 -4.16 22.64
CA GLU A 11 -30.44 -5.14 21.90
C GLU A 11 -29.68 -5.67 20.69
N TYR A 12 -28.95 -4.78 20.00
CA TYR A 12 -28.09 -5.14 18.89
C TYR A 12 -26.92 -6.04 19.29
N LEU A 13 -26.23 -5.72 20.39
CA LEU A 13 -25.16 -6.59 20.92
C LEU A 13 -25.68 -7.97 21.32
N ASN A 14 -26.88 -8.04 21.91
CA ASN A 14 -27.53 -9.32 22.23
C ASN A 14 -27.93 -10.09 20.98
N PHE A 15 -28.46 -9.40 19.95
CA PHE A 15 -28.73 -9.98 18.64
C PHE A 15 -27.46 -10.55 17.98
N LEU A 16 -26.33 -9.84 18.08
CA LEU A 16 -25.05 -10.36 17.62
C LEU A 16 -24.58 -11.55 18.46
N GLY A 17 -24.81 -11.55 19.78
CA GLY A 17 -24.47 -12.67 20.67
C GLY A 17 -25.27 -13.95 20.38
N THR A 18 -26.54 -13.83 19.98
CA THR A 18 -27.36 -14.98 19.57
C THR A 18 -26.90 -15.55 18.24
N ARG A 19 -26.52 -14.68 17.28
CA ARG A 19 -26.02 -15.08 15.96
C ARG A 19 -24.58 -15.61 15.98
N TYR A 20 -23.76 -15.08 16.87
CA TYR A 20 -22.34 -15.41 17.00
C TYR A 20 -22.02 -15.78 18.45
N HIS A 21 -21.94 -17.07 18.76
CA HIS A 21 -21.71 -17.56 20.13
C HIS A 21 -20.40 -17.06 20.77
N LYS A 22 -19.44 -16.54 20.00
CA LYS A 22 -18.20 -15.92 20.50
C LYS A 22 -18.38 -14.47 20.98
N LEU A 23 -19.54 -13.87 20.73
CA LEU A 23 -19.90 -12.48 21.03
C LEU A 23 -20.82 -12.34 22.25
N VAL A 24 -21.06 -13.42 22.99
CA VAL A 24 -21.86 -13.38 24.21
C VAL A 24 -21.09 -12.59 25.28
N LEU A 25 -21.57 -11.39 25.58
CA LEU A 25 -21.00 -10.52 26.59
C LEU A 25 -21.64 -10.82 27.96
N PRO A 26 -20.85 -10.91 29.04
CA PRO A 26 -21.38 -10.97 30.40
C PRO A 26 -22.24 -9.75 30.74
N GLN A 27 -23.29 -9.95 31.56
CA GLN A 27 -24.24 -8.89 31.92
C GLN A 27 -23.55 -7.64 32.51
N GLU A 28 -22.53 -7.82 33.35
CA GLU A 28 -21.74 -6.72 33.93
C GLU A 28 -21.06 -5.84 32.88
N LYS A 29 -20.67 -6.40 31.72
CA LYS A 29 -20.08 -5.63 30.62
C LYS A 29 -21.15 -4.88 29.83
N LEU A 30 -22.32 -5.49 29.64
CA LEU A 30 -23.45 -4.83 28.97
C LEU A 30 -23.94 -3.61 29.76
N ASP A 31 -23.96 -3.69 31.09
CA ASP A 31 -24.37 -2.56 31.94
C ASP A 31 -23.39 -1.39 31.89
N LYS A 32 -22.09 -1.65 31.76
CA LYS A 32 -21.08 -0.58 31.52
C LYS A 32 -21.21 0.04 30.13
N LEU A 33 -21.58 -0.76 29.12
CA LEU A 33 -21.76 -0.29 27.74
C LEU A 33 -23.01 0.58 27.55
N ARG A 34 -24.00 0.52 28.46
CA ARG A 34 -25.18 1.40 28.48
C ARG A 34 -24.87 2.86 28.77
N LEU A 35 -23.69 3.15 29.35
CA LEU A 35 -23.29 4.50 29.75
C LEU A 35 -22.50 5.24 28.66
N LEU A 36 -22.23 4.60 27.51
CA LEU A 36 -21.46 5.17 26.42
C LEU A 36 -22.30 6.17 25.61
N ASN A 37 -21.72 7.28 25.17
CA ASN A 37 -22.41 8.21 24.26
C ASN A 37 -22.38 7.71 22.80
N ASP A 38 -23.15 8.36 21.92
CA ASP A 38 -23.32 7.91 20.52
C ASP A 38 -22.01 7.83 19.73
N GLN A 39 -21.06 8.73 20.00
CA GLN A 39 -19.74 8.70 19.38
C GLN A 39 -18.92 7.50 19.84
N GLN A 40 -18.96 7.18 21.14
CA GLN A 40 -18.30 6.02 21.72
C GLN A 40 -18.96 4.71 21.25
N ILE A 41 -20.29 4.69 21.10
CA ILE A 41 -21.03 3.55 20.54
C ILE A 41 -20.60 3.29 19.10
N ASN A 42 -20.52 4.33 18.26
CA ASN A 42 -20.06 4.19 16.87
C ASN A 42 -18.64 3.63 16.80
N GLN A 43 -17.73 4.13 17.64
CA GLN A 43 -16.36 3.62 17.74
C GLN A 43 -16.34 2.16 18.21
N TYR A 44 -17.13 1.83 19.23
CA TYR A 44 -17.22 0.46 19.75
C TYR A 44 -17.78 -0.52 18.72
N LEU A 45 -18.82 -0.13 17.97
CA LEU A 45 -19.39 -0.95 16.91
C LEU A 45 -18.40 -1.17 15.77
N GLN A 46 -17.68 -0.13 15.35
CA GLN A 46 -16.61 -0.28 14.35
C GLN A 46 -15.53 -1.27 14.83
N LEU A 47 -15.11 -1.15 16.09
CA LEU A 47 -14.15 -2.08 16.70
C LEU A 47 -14.69 -3.50 16.78
N LEU A 48 -15.98 -3.67 17.09
CA LEU A 48 -16.63 -4.97 17.19
C LEU A 48 -16.76 -5.62 15.81
N TYR A 49 -17.17 -4.87 14.79
CA TYR A 49 -17.23 -5.35 13.41
C TYR A 49 -15.86 -5.76 12.90
N GLN A 50 -14.84 -4.96 13.18
CA GLN A 50 -13.49 -5.28 12.76
C GLN A 50 -12.92 -6.49 13.50
N LYS A 51 -13.16 -6.60 14.81
CA LYS A 51 -12.63 -7.69 15.66
C LYS A 51 -13.25 -9.05 15.35
N PHE A 52 -14.55 -9.08 15.09
CA PHE A 52 -15.28 -10.31 14.79
C PHE A 52 -15.50 -10.51 13.30
N GLU A 53 -14.84 -9.68 12.48
CA GLU A 53 -14.92 -9.72 11.01
C GLU A 53 -16.38 -9.66 10.50
N LEU A 54 -17.24 -8.90 11.20
CA LEU A 54 -18.64 -8.73 10.87
C LEU A 54 -18.83 -7.62 9.84
N ASN A 55 -19.78 -7.81 8.94
CA ASN A 55 -20.24 -6.74 8.06
C ASN A 55 -21.27 -5.87 8.82
N GLY A 56 -20.81 -4.75 9.40
CA GLY A 56 -21.67 -3.82 10.11
C GLY A 56 -22.90 -3.38 9.33
N ALA A 57 -22.76 -3.06 8.04
CA ALA A 57 -23.91 -2.62 7.23
C ALA A 57 -24.97 -3.71 7.05
N TYR A 58 -24.55 -4.96 6.89
CA TYR A 58 -25.47 -6.09 6.77
C TYR A 58 -26.09 -6.46 8.12
N GLU A 59 -25.31 -6.55 9.19
CA GLU A 59 -25.82 -6.92 10.50
C GLU A 59 -26.75 -5.85 11.08
N GLU A 60 -26.41 -4.56 10.91
CA GLU A 60 -27.30 -3.46 11.30
C GLU A 60 -28.62 -3.52 10.52
N ARG A 61 -28.57 -3.78 9.21
CA ARG A 61 -29.79 -3.91 8.39
C ARG A 61 -30.61 -5.14 8.80
N SER A 62 -29.96 -6.26 9.07
CA SER A 62 -30.61 -7.50 9.53
C SER A 62 -31.32 -7.30 10.87
N PHE A 63 -30.68 -6.57 11.77
CA PHE A 63 -31.26 -6.22 13.06
C PHE A 63 -32.40 -5.22 12.94
N LEU A 64 -32.23 -4.15 12.17
CA LEU A 64 -33.28 -3.14 11.97
C LEU A 64 -34.55 -3.75 11.34
N ASN A 65 -34.38 -4.70 10.41
CA ASN A 65 -35.49 -5.48 9.84
C ASN A 65 -36.17 -6.40 10.86
N SER A 66 -35.45 -6.83 11.91
CA SER A 66 -36.01 -7.67 12.98
C SER A 66 -36.81 -6.88 14.02
N ILE A 67 -36.44 -5.62 14.24
CA ILE A 67 -37.14 -4.71 15.18
C ILE A 67 -38.33 -4.02 14.51
N ASN A 68 -38.18 -3.64 13.24
CA ASN A 68 -39.23 -3.04 12.43
C ASN A 68 -39.34 -3.80 11.11
N PRO A 69 -40.15 -4.86 11.02
CA PRO A 69 -40.39 -5.55 9.75
C PRO A 69 -41.10 -4.57 8.80
N ILE A 70 -40.34 -3.95 7.91
CA ILE A 70 -40.87 -3.15 6.81
C ILE A 70 -41.71 -4.10 5.96
N LYS A 71 -43.02 -3.91 5.92
CA LYS A 71 -43.89 -4.52 4.91
C LYS A 71 -43.51 -3.91 3.56
N GLU A 72 -42.55 -4.50 2.87
CA GLU A 72 -42.26 -4.16 1.48
C GLU A 72 -43.45 -4.62 0.62
N ASN A 73 -44.34 -3.69 0.27
CA ASN A 73 -45.10 -3.80 -0.97
C ASN A 73 -44.13 -3.48 -2.11
N PRO A 74 -43.95 -4.36 -3.11
CA PRO A 74 -43.06 -4.06 -4.23
C PRO A 74 -43.72 -3.01 -5.12
N GLU A 75 -43.27 -1.76 -5.01
CA GLU A 75 -43.61 -0.70 -5.95
C GLU A 75 -42.69 -0.84 -7.17
N ILE A 76 -43.28 -1.24 -8.29
CA ILE A 76 -42.63 -1.28 -9.60
C ILE A 76 -42.40 0.17 -10.02
N ILE A 77 -41.14 0.63 -10.01
CA ILE A 77 -40.79 1.94 -10.55
C ILE A 77 -40.46 1.75 -12.04
N GLU A 78 -41.44 2.12 -12.87
CA GLU A 78 -41.27 2.46 -14.28
C GLU A 78 -40.37 3.70 -14.37
N VAL A 79 -39.26 3.60 -15.10
CA VAL A 79 -38.34 4.72 -15.34
C VAL A 79 -38.90 5.54 -16.50
N GLU A 80 -39.62 6.61 -16.18
CA GLU A 80 -39.95 7.67 -17.15
C GLU A 80 -38.77 8.65 -17.21
N ALA A 81 -38.31 8.92 -18.44
CA ALA A 81 -37.16 9.76 -18.71
C ALA A 81 -37.53 11.24 -18.60
N GLU A 82 -36.98 11.94 -17.60
CA GLU A 82 -36.98 13.40 -17.56
C GLU A 82 -35.59 13.97 -17.89
N GLU A 83 -35.62 14.99 -18.73
CA GLU A 83 -34.51 15.60 -19.45
C GLU A 83 -33.57 16.40 -18.52
N LEU A 84 -32.27 16.28 -18.78
CA LEU A 84 -31.20 17.03 -18.09
C LEU A 84 -31.20 18.52 -18.51
N PRO A 85 -31.12 19.49 -17.58
CA PRO A 85 -30.70 20.83 -17.92
C PRO A 85 -29.18 20.94 -17.98
N VAL A 86 -28.74 21.51 -19.11
CA VAL A 86 -27.38 21.95 -19.43
C VAL A 86 -26.96 23.09 -18.49
N ILE A 87 -25.79 22.98 -17.86
CA ILE A 87 -25.10 24.12 -17.23
C ILE A 87 -23.67 24.21 -17.78
N VAL A 88 -23.38 25.35 -18.39
CA VAL A 88 -22.11 25.81 -18.97
C VAL A 88 -21.18 26.28 -17.84
N PRO A 89 -19.85 26.10 -17.93
CA PRO A 89 -18.92 26.48 -16.87
C PRO A 89 -18.49 27.94 -17.01
N ASP A 90 -18.33 28.64 -15.87
CA ASP A 90 -17.53 29.87 -15.84
C ASP A 90 -16.78 30.05 -14.50
N THR A 91 -15.45 30.07 -14.65
CA THR A 91 -14.45 31.01 -14.13
C THR A 91 -14.10 31.14 -12.62
N GLN A 92 -12.79 31.39 -12.42
CA GLN A 92 -11.91 31.39 -11.24
C GLN A 92 -12.12 32.52 -10.21
N GLU A 93 -11.27 32.46 -9.17
CA GLU A 93 -10.91 33.46 -8.12
C GLU A 93 -11.54 33.16 -6.74
N GLU A 94 -10.89 33.27 -5.57
CA GLU A 94 -9.59 33.80 -5.13
C GLU A 94 -9.25 33.16 -3.76
N LEU A 95 -7.96 33.08 -3.42
CA LEU A 95 -7.44 32.67 -2.12
C LEU A 95 -7.63 33.78 -1.07
N THR A 96 -8.14 33.44 0.13
CA THR A 96 -7.88 34.22 1.34
C THR A 96 -7.70 33.29 2.55
N PRO A 97 -6.60 33.41 3.32
CA PRO A 97 -6.41 32.66 4.55
C PRO A 97 -7.05 33.39 5.74
N VAL A 98 -7.82 32.66 6.53
CA VAL A 98 -8.37 33.10 7.81
C VAL A 98 -7.25 33.13 8.85
N GLN A 99 -6.95 34.33 9.35
CA GLN A 99 -6.22 34.55 10.60
C GLN A 99 -7.18 34.46 11.79
N LEU A 100 -6.77 33.84 12.90
CA LEU A 100 -7.21 34.24 14.25
C LEU A 100 -6.06 34.01 15.27
N PRO A 101 -6.06 34.76 16.39
CA PRO A 101 -4.88 35.19 17.12
C PRO A 101 -4.68 34.45 18.44
N VAL A 102 -3.44 34.29 18.91
CA VAL A 102 -3.15 34.27 20.36
C VAL A 102 -1.76 34.87 20.60
N THR A 103 -1.76 36.03 21.26
CA THR A 103 -0.63 36.70 21.90
C THR A 103 -0.46 36.14 23.32
N ILE A 104 0.77 35.80 23.71
CA ILE A 104 1.19 35.75 25.13
C ILE A 104 2.50 36.56 25.21
N PRO A 105 2.62 37.48 26.18
CA PRO A 105 3.80 38.33 26.33
C PRO A 105 4.87 37.60 27.16
N VAL A 106 6.13 37.71 26.76
CA VAL A 106 7.26 37.51 27.67
C VAL A 106 8.23 38.66 27.47
N GLU A 107 8.40 39.42 28.54
CA GLU A 107 9.23 40.60 28.66
C GLU A 107 10.61 40.21 29.25
N ALA A 108 11.65 40.75 28.62
CA ALA A 108 13.00 41.08 29.11
C ALA A 108 13.92 40.03 29.80
N SER A 109 14.95 39.59 29.06
CA SER A 109 16.43 39.85 29.18
C SER A 109 17.06 40.19 30.56
N PRO A 110 18.40 40.06 30.79
CA PRO A 110 19.48 40.02 29.78
C PRO A 110 20.73 39.14 30.02
N GLU A 111 21.54 39.10 28.95
CA GLU A 111 23.02 39.10 28.87
C GLU A 111 23.88 38.06 29.62
N SER A 112 24.63 37.28 28.83
CA SER A 112 26.09 37.18 29.00
C SER A 112 26.76 36.91 27.65
N GLU A 113 27.65 37.81 27.28
CA GLU A 113 28.63 37.71 26.21
C GLU A 113 29.56 36.49 26.42
N LEU A 114 30.10 35.89 25.36
CA LEU A 114 31.45 36.17 24.82
C LEU A 114 31.95 35.03 23.89
N GLU A 115 32.78 35.43 22.94
CA GLU A 115 33.81 34.66 22.21
C GLU A 115 33.43 33.77 21.01
N THR A 116 33.46 34.45 19.86
CA THR A 116 33.79 33.95 18.53
C THR A 116 35.26 33.48 18.43
N LYS A 117 35.47 32.30 17.83
CA LYS A 117 36.72 31.96 17.12
C LYS A 117 36.40 31.36 15.74
N PRO A 118 37.18 31.70 14.70
CA PRO A 118 36.90 31.28 13.32
C PRO A 118 37.53 29.92 13.03
N VAL A 119 36.81 29.04 12.34
CA VAL A 119 37.37 27.80 11.77
C VAL A 119 37.40 27.90 10.26
N GLU A 120 38.58 27.53 9.76
CA GLU A 120 39.11 27.50 8.41
C GLU A 120 38.16 27.13 7.27
N GLN A 121 38.29 27.97 6.25
CA GLN A 121 37.81 27.85 4.89
C GLN A 121 38.58 26.74 4.16
N ILE A 122 37.95 25.57 3.95
CA ILE A 122 38.52 24.51 3.12
C ILE A 122 38.11 24.74 1.65
N SER A 123 39.12 24.78 0.78
CA SER A 123 39.02 25.02 -0.66
C SER A 123 38.29 23.90 -1.41
N PRO A 124 37.65 24.19 -2.56
CA PRO A 124 36.92 23.20 -3.34
C PRO A 124 37.86 22.30 -4.12
N VAL A 125 37.66 20.98 -3.99
CA VAL A 125 38.37 19.96 -4.77
C VAL A 125 37.83 19.94 -6.20
N ARG A 126 38.78 20.06 -7.11
CA ARG A 126 38.76 20.07 -8.57
C ARG A 126 38.00 18.88 -9.17
N GLU A 127 36.98 19.18 -9.97
CA GLU A 127 36.30 18.23 -10.85
C GLU A 127 37.24 17.78 -11.98
N THR A 128 37.28 16.46 -12.24
CA THR A 128 37.92 15.89 -13.42
C THR A 128 36.83 15.21 -14.27
N PRO A 129 36.53 15.69 -15.48
CA PRO A 129 35.52 15.05 -16.33
C PRO A 129 36.11 13.82 -17.04
N LEU A 130 35.48 12.67 -16.80
CA LEU A 130 35.70 11.43 -17.54
C LEU A 130 35.10 11.56 -18.95
N SER A 131 35.95 11.33 -19.95
CA SER A 131 35.63 11.29 -21.37
C SER A 131 34.67 10.14 -21.71
N VAL A 132 33.45 10.48 -22.14
CA VAL A 132 32.50 9.52 -22.72
C VAL A 132 32.69 9.51 -24.23
N LYS A 133 33.20 8.39 -24.73
CA LYS A 133 33.39 8.10 -26.16
C LYS A 133 32.02 7.83 -26.79
N MET A 134 31.57 8.72 -27.68
CA MET A 134 30.39 8.50 -28.52
C MET A 134 30.64 7.31 -29.46
N ILE A 135 29.74 6.32 -29.43
CA ILE A 135 29.66 5.26 -30.44
C ILE A 135 28.41 5.54 -31.27
N THR A 136 28.63 5.98 -32.50
CA THR A 136 27.64 6.18 -33.55
C THR A 136 27.20 4.81 -34.09
N PRO A 137 25.91 4.45 -34.12
CA PRO A 137 25.47 3.26 -34.84
C PRO A 137 25.35 3.57 -36.34
N ALA A 138 26.05 2.77 -37.13
CA ALA A 138 26.08 2.81 -38.59
C ALA A 138 24.72 2.38 -39.18
N VAL A 139 24.23 3.20 -40.10
CA VAL A 139 23.07 2.97 -40.96
C VAL A 139 23.39 1.83 -41.92
N THR A 140 22.56 0.78 -41.94
CA THR A 140 22.65 -0.31 -42.91
C THR A 140 21.78 0.03 -44.12
N GLU A 141 22.42 0.20 -45.26
CA GLU A 141 21.80 0.47 -46.56
C GLU A 141 21.07 -0.75 -47.13
N LYS A 142 19.97 -0.45 -47.80
CA LYS A 142 19.03 -1.32 -48.50
C LYS A 142 19.61 -1.71 -49.87
N PRO A 143 19.55 -2.99 -50.31
CA PRO A 143 19.95 -3.34 -51.65
C PRO A 143 18.85 -3.03 -52.69
N THR A 144 19.28 -2.28 -53.70
CA THR A 144 18.62 -1.94 -54.96
C THR A 144 18.43 -3.17 -55.84
N ILE A 145 17.20 -3.39 -56.33
CA ILE A 145 16.88 -4.38 -57.36
C ILE A 145 16.83 -3.64 -58.71
N ASN A 146 17.76 -3.96 -59.61
CA ASN A 146 17.69 -3.55 -61.01
C ASN A 146 16.84 -4.55 -61.83
N PRO A 147 16.06 -4.06 -62.81
CA PRO A 147 15.17 -4.87 -63.64
C PRO A 147 15.88 -5.50 -64.85
N ILE A 148 15.39 -6.66 -65.30
CA ILE A 148 15.75 -7.31 -66.55
C ILE A 148 14.73 -6.90 -67.63
N PRO A 149 15.16 -6.43 -68.82
CA PRO A 149 14.28 -6.21 -69.98
C PRO A 149 14.61 -7.19 -71.12
N VAL A 150 13.62 -7.91 -71.68
CA VAL A 150 13.73 -8.47 -73.04
C VAL A 150 12.36 -8.53 -73.73
N ASN A 151 12.22 -7.58 -74.67
CA ASN A 151 11.60 -7.52 -76.01
C ASN A 151 10.44 -8.43 -76.53
N PRO A 152 9.68 -7.93 -77.53
CA PRO A 152 8.41 -8.44 -78.03
C PRO A 152 8.51 -9.24 -79.34
N ALA A 153 7.40 -9.83 -79.77
CA ALA A 153 7.17 -10.26 -81.15
C ALA A 153 5.68 -10.12 -81.54
N PRO A 154 5.37 -9.99 -82.84
CA PRO A 154 4.29 -9.11 -83.32
C PRO A 154 3.05 -9.82 -83.90
N ALA A 155 1.96 -9.05 -83.93
CA ALA A 155 0.89 -8.93 -84.92
C ALA A 155 0.41 -10.18 -85.72
N ASN A 156 -0.90 -10.46 -85.60
CA ASN A 156 -1.77 -10.66 -86.77
C ASN A 156 -3.26 -10.42 -86.42
N ILE A 157 -3.84 -9.42 -87.08
CA ILE A 157 -5.27 -9.10 -87.32
C ILE A 157 -5.50 -9.49 -88.80
N PRO A 158 -6.70 -9.76 -89.39
CA PRO A 158 -8.09 -9.36 -89.06
C PRO A 158 -9.15 -10.45 -89.45
N PRO A 159 -10.46 -10.21 -89.77
CA PRO A 159 -11.35 -9.04 -89.65
C PRO A 159 -12.77 -9.29 -89.03
N LYS A 160 -13.40 -8.15 -88.69
CA LYS A 160 -14.83 -7.78 -88.52
C LYS A 160 -15.93 -8.80 -88.85
N THR A 161 -16.92 -8.88 -87.94
CA THR A 161 -18.33 -8.62 -88.29
C THR A 161 -19.10 -8.02 -87.10
N PRO A 162 -20.02 -7.06 -87.32
CA PRO A 162 -20.72 -6.34 -86.26
C PRO A 162 -22.08 -6.99 -85.99
N VAL A 163 -22.39 -7.32 -84.74
CA VAL A 163 -23.76 -7.73 -84.37
C VAL A 163 -24.21 -7.00 -83.12
N SER A 164 -25.18 -6.13 -83.38
CA SER A 164 -26.35 -5.77 -82.60
C SER A 164 -26.19 -5.25 -81.17
N ARG A 165 -26.61 -3.98 -81.06
CA ARG A 165 -27.19 -3.36 -79.87
C ARG A 165 -28.12 -4.32 -79.13
N GLU A 166 -27.84 -4.48 -77.84
CA GLU A 166 -28.87 -4.36 -76.81
C GLU A 166 -28.21 -3.71 -75.59
N SER A 167 -28.39 -2.40 -75.46
CA SER A 167 -28.10 -1.70 -74.23
C SER A 167 -29.17 -2.06 -73.20
N THR A 168 -29.05 -3.23 -72.58
CA THR A 168 -29.63 -3.41 -71.25
C THR A 168 -28.92 -2.43 -70.35
N ALA A 169 -29.59 -1.31 -70.05
CA ALA A 169 -29.22 -0.41 -68.98
C ALA A 169 -29.18 -1.22 -67.68
N ILE A 170 -28.02 -1.77 -67.35
CA ILE A 170 -27.74 -2.31 -66.03
C ILE A 170 -27.81 -1.09 -65.11
N LYS A 171 -28.98 -0.84 -64.51
CA LYS A 171 -29.09 0.04 -63.35
C LYS A 171 -27.96 -0.39 -62.41
N PRO A 172 -27.01 0.48 -62.05
CA PRO A 172 -26.03 0.11 -61.06
C PRO A 172 -26.83 -0.16 -59.79
N ARG A 173 -27.05 -1.45 -59.49
CA ARG A 173 -27.45 -1.86 -58.16
C ARG A 173 -26.27 -1.45 -57.31
N TYR A 174 -26.33 -0.24 -56.74
CA TYR A 174 -25.54 0.15 -55.60
C TYR A 174 -25.88 -0.88 -54.52
N LYS A 175 -25.18 -2.01 -54.53
CA LYS A 175 -25.10 -2.91 -53.39
C LYS A 175 -24.44 -2.03 -52.34
N TYR A 176 -25.28 -1.38 -51.53
CA TYR A 176 -24.82 -0.60 -50.39
C TYR A 176 -23.88 -1.54 -49.63
N ASN A 177 -22.61 -1.17 -49.58
CA ASN A 177 -21.57 -1.99 -48.98
C ASN A 177 -21.73 -1.90 -47.45
N TYR A 178 -22.83 -2.44 -46.91
CA TYR A 178 -23.12 -2.48 -45.48
C TYR A 178 -21.96 -3.09 -44.69
N TRP A 179 -21.22 -4.02 -45.30
CA TRP A 179 -19.97 -4.56 -44.75
C TRP A 179 -18.86 -3.49 -44.58
N ARG A 180 -18.71 -2.56 -45.54
CA ARG A 180 -17.75 -1.45 -45.41
C ARG A 180 -18.17 -0.47 -44.31
N ILE A 181 -19.46 -0.16 -44.22
CA ILE A 181 -20.00 0.68 -43.14
C ILE A 181 -19.76 -0.01 -41.79
N GLY A 182 -20.03 -1.32 -41.70
CA GLY A 182 -19.76 -2.14 -40.51
C GLY A 182 -18.29 -2.13 -40.09
N ILE A 183 -17.36 -2.26 -41.05
CA ILE A 183 -15.91 -2.16 -40.78
C ILE A 183 -15.55 -0.76 -40.25
N VAL A 184 -16.04 0.31 -40.88
CA VAL A 184 -15.74 1.69 -40.45
C VAL A 184 -16.26 1.92 -39.03
N VAL A 185 -17.50 1.49 -38.74
CA VAL A 185 -18.08 1.58 -37.40
C VAL A 185 -17.25 0.78 -36.39
N PHE A 186 -16.85 -0.44 -36.71
CA PHE A 186 -15.99 -1.26 -35.85
C PHE A 186 -14.63 -0.60 -35.56
N ILE A 187 -13.98 -0.02 -36.58
CA ILE A 187 -12.70 0.69 -36.41
C ILE A 187 -12.86 1.93 -35.52
N ILE A 188 -13.96 2.67 -35.66
CA ILE A 188 -14.25 3.84 -34.82
C ILE A 188 -14.44 3.40 -33.36
N PHE A 189 -15.27 2.38 -33.10
CA PHE A 189 -15.47 1.85 -31.75
C PHE A 189 -14.17 1.30 -31.15
N ALA A 190 -13.37 0.56 -31.91
CA ALA A 190 -12.08 0.04 -31.48
C ALA A 190 -11.09 1.16 -31.14
N SER A 191 -11.07 2.23 -31.93
CA SER A 191 -10.22 3.40 -31.69
C SER A 191 -10.65 4.15 -30.42
N ILE A 192 -11.95 4.41 -30.24
CA ILE A 192 -12.49 5.05 -29.03
C ILE A 192 -12.16 4.20 -27.79
N TYR A 193 -12.36 2.88 -27.87
CA TYR A 193 -12.02 1.97 -26.78
C TYR A 193 -10.53 1.96 -26.44
N THR A 194 -9.66 1.98 -27.46
CA THR A 194 -8.20 2.00 -27.27
C THR A 194 -7.76 3.30 -26.62
N VAL A 195 -8.29 4.45 -27.05
CA VAL A 195 -8.00 5.76 -26.42
C VAL A 195 -8.49 5.79 -24.98
N TYR A 196 -9.71 5.30 -24.71
CA TYR A 196 -10.24 5.18 -23.36
C TYR A 196 -9.34 4.35 -22.45
N LYS A 197 -8.91 3.17 -22.91
CA LYS A 197 -7.96 2.31 -22.20
C LYS A 197 -6.60 2.96 -22.03
N PHE A 198 -6.10 3.67 -23.04
CA PHE A 198 -4.83 4.38 -22.94
C PHE A 198 -4.87 5.47 -21.87
N ILE A 199 -5.96 6.24 -21.79
CA ILE A 199 -6.14 7.23 -20.72
C ILE A 199 -6.19 6.55 -19.35
N ALA A 200 -6.89 5.43 -19.21
CA ALA A 200 -6.91 4.65 -17.96
C ALA A 200 -5.52 4.11 -17.59
N TYR A 201 -4.72 3.69 -18.58
CA TYR A 201 -3.34 3.23 -18.41
C TYR A 201 -2.38 4.36 -18.01
N GLN A 202 -2.58 5.58 -18.51
CA GLN A 202 -1.77 6.73 -18.09
C GLN A 202 -2.13 7.21 -16.67
N LYS A 203 -3.35 6.91 -16.20
CA LYS A 203 -3.82 7.25 -14.86
C LYS A 203 -3.46 6.19 -13.80
N LEU A 204 -2.63 5.21 -14.14
CA LEU A 204 -2.17 4.19 -13.20
C LEU A 204 -1.34 4.81 -12.08
N GLY A 205 -1.53 4.30 -10.87
CA GLY A 205 -0.84 4.78 -9.68
C GLY A 205 0.38 3.93 -9.33
N PHE A 206 1.00 4.25 -8.20
CA PHE A 206 2.07 3.45 -7.61
C PHE A 206 1.61 2.87 -6.28
N VAL A 207 1.98 1.61 -6.05
CA VAL A 207 1.83 0.94 -4.76
C VAL A 207 3.22 0.60 -4.28
N TYR A 208 3.47 1.00 -3.04
CA TYR A 208 4.74 0.92 -2.38
C TYR A 208 4.66 -0.11 -1.27
N VAL A 209 5.63 -1.00 -1.19
CA VAL A 209 5.63 -2.08 -0.20
C VAL A 209 6.25 -1.59 1.12
N LEU A 210 5.65 -2.01 2.23
CA LEU A 210 6.05 -1.66 3.60
C LEU A 210 6.78 -2.81 4.32
N THR A 211 6.97 -3.93 3.63
CA THR A 211 7.64 -5.15 4.13
C THR A 211 8.81 -5.57 3.22
N ASP A 212 9.70 -6.42 3.74
CA ASP A 212 10.92 -6.82 3.03
C ASP A 212 10.68 -7.83 1.90
N GLU A 213 9.66 -8.69 1.99
CA GLU A 213 9.32 -9.58 0.87
C GLU A 213 7.80 -9.74 0.78
N LEU A 214 7.24 -9.24 -0.33
CA LEU A 214 5.85 -9.43 -0.68
C LEU A 214 5.75 -10.08 -2.06
N LEU A 215 5.16 -11.28 -2.10
CA LEU A 215 4.97 -11.99 -3.35
C LEU A 215 3.73 -11.51 -4.08
N VAL A 216 3.87 -11.24 -5.36
CA VAL A 216 2.76 -10.90 -6.26
C VAL A 216 2.30 -12.18 -6.94
N ARG A 217 1.01 -12.49 -6.81
CA ARG A 217 0.43 -13.74 -7.34
C ARG A 217 -0.70 -13.46 -8.34
N THR A 218 -0.93 -14.38 -9.28
CA THR A 218 -2.03 -14.29 -10.27
C THR A 218 -3.43 -14.40 -9.65
N SER A 219 -3.53 -14.91 -8.44
CA SER A 219 -4.78 -15.03 -7.66
C SER A 219 -4.47 -14.80 -6.18
N SER A 220 -5.51 -14.52 -5.39
CA SER A 220 -5.43 -14.43 -3.93
C SER A 220 -5.10 -15.78 -3.26
N ASP A 221 -5.18 -16.89 -3.99
CA ASP A 221 -4.81 -18.21 -3.49
C ASP A 221 -3.32 -18.35 -3.20
N LYS A 222 -2.99 -18.97 -2.05
CA LYS A 222 -1.60 -19.18 -1.62
C LYS A 222 -0.75 -19.98 -2.61
N ASN A 223 -1.38 -20.87 -3.38
CA ASN A 223 -0.75 -21.74 -4.36
C ASN A 223 -0.73 -21.16 -5.78
N ALA A 224 -1.24 -19.93 -5.96
CA ALA A 224 -1.26 -19.28 -7.26
C ALA A 224 0.16 -19.00 -7.77
N LYS A 225 0.30 -18.93 -9.10
CA LYS A 225 1.56 -18.64 -9.78
C LYS A 225 2.11 -17.30 -9.29
N VAL A 226 3.37 -17.31 -8.87
CA VAL A 226 4.09 -16.10 -8.48
C VAL A 226 4.53 -15.37 -9.75
N LEU A 227 4.11 -14.12 -9.89
CA LEU A 227 4.48 -13.24 -11.01
C LEU A 227 5.75 -12.44 -10.70
N GLY A 228 6.00 -12.15 -9.42
CA GLY A 228 7.16 -11.38 -8.98
C GLY A 228 7.18 -11.16 -7.47
N SER A 229 8.12 -10.35 -7.01
CA SER A 229 8.26 -9.95 -5.61
C SER A 229 8.55 -8.46 -5.46
N MET A 230 7.92 -7.84 -4.46
CA MET A 230 8.18 -6.47 -4.02
C MET A 230 8.98 -6.50 -2.71
N ASN A 231 9.93 -5.58 -2.56
CA ASN A 231 10.75 -5.42 -1.35
C ASN A 231 10.85 -3.94 -0.95
N LEU A 232 10.74 -3.65 0.35
CA LEU A 232 10.85 -2.29 0.92
C LEU A 232 12.10 -1.53 0.44
N PHE A 233 13.24 -2.21 0.25
CA PHE A 233 14.53 -1.64 -0.16
C PHE A 233 14.88 -1.89 -1.63
N GLY A 234 13.99 -2.46 -2.44
CA GLY A 234 14.18 -2.61 -3.88
C GLY A 234 15.24 -3.63 -4.34
N LYS A 235 15.97 -4.29 -3.43
CA LYS A 235 16.95 -5.37 -3.78
C LYS A 235 16.78 -6.61 -2.89
N ALA A 236 16.03 -7.60 -3.37
CA ALA A 236 15.97 -8.93 -2.77
C ALA A 236 17.15 -9.75 -3.31
N LYS A 237 17.91 -10.37 -2.42
CA LYS A 237 18.94 -11.33 -2.84
C LYS A 237 18.25 -12.57 -3.44
N GLY A 238 18.39 -12.81 -4.73
CA GLY A 238 18.11 -14.11 -5.36
C GLY A 238 16.73 -14.31 -6.02
N ARG A 239 15.90 -13.27 -6.15
CA ARG A 239 14.72 -13.28 -7.04
C ARG A 239 14.67 -11.99 -7.84
N ASP A 240 14.18 -12.05 -9.08
CA ASP A 240 14.04 -10.88 -9.95
C ASP A 240 13.09 -9.87 -9.28
N ASN A 241 13.68 -8.85 -8.69
CA ASN A 241 12.97 -7.73 -8.11
C ASN A 241 12.45 -6.84 -9.24
N LYS A 242 11.26 -7.17 -9.72
CA LYS A 242 10.54 -6.29 -10.64
C LYS A 242 9.83 -5.22 -9.83
N GLU A 243 10.17 -3.96 -10.10
CA GLU A 243 9.35 -2.85 -9.64
C GLU A 243 7.90 -3.09 -10.07
N THR A 244 6.93 -2.86 -9.18
CA THR A 244 5.53 -3.17 -9.45
C THR A 244 4.74 -1.87 -9.54
N LEU A 245 4.13 -1.62 -10.69
CA LEU A 245 3.16 -0.53 -10.88
C LEU A 245 1.79 -0.99 -10.34
N THR A 246 0.90 -0.07 -10.00
CA THR A 246 -0.47 -0.47 -9.64
C THR A 246 -1.47 0.08 -10.61
N PHE A 247 -2.60 -0.60 -10.73
CA PHE A 247 -3.84 0.10 -11.05
C PHE A 247 -4.10 1.10 -9.94
N ALA A 248 -4.24 2.38 -10.30
CA ALA A 248 -4.75 3.36 -9.37
C ALA A 248 -6.02 2.78 -8.73
N GLU A 249 -5.94 2.55 -7.42
CA GLU A 249 -7.05 2.46 -6.49
C GLU A 249 -8.15 1.39 -6.71
N LEU A 250 -7.91 0.27 -7.42
CA LEU A 250 -8.83 -0.86 -7.27
C LEU A 250 -8.46 -1.73 -6.06
N LYS A 251 -8.92 -1.28 -4.89
CA LYS A 251 -9.12 -2.16 -3.72
C LYS A 251 -10.20 -3.16 -4.10
N LEU A 252 -9.80 -4.38 -4.42
CA LEU A 252 -10.72 -5.49 -4.58
C LEU A 252 -10.87 -6.15 -3.21
N TYR A 253 -12.09 -6.12 -2.67
CA TYR A 253 -12.45 -6.97 -1.55
C TYR A 253 -12.63 -8.38 -2.11
N SER A 254 -11.65 -9.26 -1.88
CA SER A 254 -11.84 -10.70 -2.11
C SER A 254 -12.79 -11.24 -1.04
N ASN A 255 -13.70 -12.13 -1.42
CA ASN A 255 -14.77 -12.64 -0.55
C ASN A 255 -14.27 -13.07 0.85
N GLU A 256 -15.05 -12.67 1.87
CA GLU A 256 -15.33 -13.20 3.23
C GLU A 256 -14.23 -13.84 4.11
N LYS A 257 -13.03 -14.16 3.60
CA LYS A 257 -11.95 -14.86 4.32
C LYS A 257 -10.54 -14.34 4.00
N GLN A 258 -10.40 -13.46 3.02
CA GLN A 258 -9.10 -12.96 2.56
C GLN A 258 -9.25 -11.44 2.46
N GLY A 259 -8.65 -10.68 3.39
CA GLY A 259 -8.79 -9.21 3.47
C GLY A 259 -8.47 -8.48 2.16
N ALA A 260 -8.62 -7.15 2.13
CA ALA A 260 -8.49 -6.36 0.90
C ALA A 260 -7.18 -6.62 0.13
N PHE A 261 -7.28 -6.73 -1.21
CA PHE A 261 -6.14 -6.85 -2.11
C PHE A 261 -6.10 -5.66 -3.07
N TYR A 262 -4.90 -5.24 -3.46
CA TYR A 262 -4.71 -4.41 -4.63
C TYR A 262 -4.46 -5.28 -5.85
N LYS A 263 -5.13 -4.92 -6.94
CA LYS A 263 -4.81 -5.40 -8.27
C LYS A 263 -3.63 -4.59 -8.80
N VAL A 264 -2.54 -5.27 -9.17
CA VAL A 264 -1.28 -4.65 -9.58
C VAL A 264 -0.82 -5.18 -10.94
N ILE A 265 0.06 -4.44 -11.59
CA ILE A 265 0.73 -4.83 -12.84
C ILE A 265 2.22 -4.53 -12.71
N MET A 266 3.09 -5.39 -13.22
CA MET A 266 4.53 -5.14 -13.12
C MET A 266 4.94 -3.88 -13.91
N SER A 267 6.05 -3.25 -13.55
CA SER A 267 6.48 -2.01 -14.21
C SER A 267 6.88 -2.14 -15.66
N ASP A 268 7.23 -3.36 -16.07
CA ASP A 268 7.54 -3.76 -17.43
C ASP A 268 6.29 -4.14 -18.24
N PHE A 269 5.07 -3.95 -17.70
CA PHE A 269 3.82 -4.33 -18.37
C PHE A 269 3.45 -3.33 -19.48
N PRO A 270 3.51 -3.71 -20.77
CA PRO A 270 3.24 -2.78 -21.86
C PRO A 270 1.75 -2.48 -22.01
N PHE A 271 1.41 -1.31 -22.57
CA PHE A 271 0.02 -0.92 -22.84
C PHE A 271 -0.76 -1.97 -23.66
N VAL A 272 -0.10 -2.65 -24.60
CA VAL A 272 -0.73 -3.72 -25.39
C VAL A 272 -1.22 -4.86 -24.49
N SER A 273 -0.42 -5.28 -23.51
CA SER A 273 -0.83 -6.30 -22.54
C SER A 273 -2.00 -5.81 -21.66
N TYR A 274 -2.03 -4.51 -21.34
CA TYR A 274 -3.16 -3.88 -20.66
C TYR A 274 -4.44 -3.86 -21.49
N LEU A 275 -4.33 -3.54 -22.78
CA LEU A 275 -5.46 -3.46 -23.69
C LEU A 275 -6.20 -4.80 -23.81
N PHE A 276 -5.46 -5.91 -23.82
CA PHE A 276 -5.99 -7.26 -23.97
C PHE A 276 -6.19 -8.03 -22.65
N ASN A 277 -5.93 -7.41 -21.49
CA ASN A 277 -5.98 -8.06 -20.16
C ASN A 277 -5.25 -9.42 -20.12
N LEU A 278 -4.00 -9.46 -20.61
CA LEU A 278 -3.19 -10.68 -20.57
C LEU A 278 -2.81 -11.09 -19.13
N ASP A 279 -2.40 -12.35 -18.95
CA ASP A 279 -2.20 -13.09 -17.67
C ASP A 279 -1.15 -12.52 -16.68
N ASP A 280 -0.68 -11.28 -16.85
CA ASP A 280 0.35 -10.68 -15.98
C ASP A 280 -0.25 -9.69 -14.95
N ILE A 281 -1.53 -9.82 -14.67
CA ILE A 281 -2.19 -9.11 -13.57
C ILE A 281 -1.89 -9.83 -12.26
N GLY A 282 -1.34 -9.09 -11.31
CA GLY A 282 -1.02 -9.57 -9.98
C GLY A 282 -1.99 -9.07 -8.91
N TYR A 283 -1.97 -9.75 -7.77
CA TYR A 283 -2.66 -9.36 -6.55
C TYR A 283 -1.66 -9.28 -5.40
N VAL A 284 -1.77 -8.20 -4.63
CA VAL A 284 -0.99 -7.98 -3.40
C VAL A 284 -1.90 -7.63 -2.25
N TYR A 285 -1.56 -8.09 -1.06
CA TYR A 285 -2.38 -7.85 0.12
C TYR A 285 -2.29 -6.39 0.56
N ALA A 286 -3.44 -5.71 0.68
CA ALA A 286 -3.50 -4.27 0.89
C ALA A 286 -2.86 -3.81 2.21
N LYS A 287 -2.81 -4.69 3.21
CA LYS A 287 -2.17 -4.40 4.50
C LYS A 287 -0.66 -4.16 4.40
N TYR A 288 0.04 -4.78 3.43
CA TYR A 288 1.50 -4.71 3.36
C TYR A 288 2.01 -3.61 2.42
N VAL A 289 1.12 -2.78 1.91
CA VAL A 289 1.43 -1.82 0.88
C VAL A 289 0.66 -0.51 1.09
N THR A 290 1.20 0.58 0.56
CA THR A 290 0.63 1.93 0.62
C THR A 290 0.68 2.59 -0.74
N THR A 291 -0.22 3.53 -1.02
CA THR A 291 -0.11 4.42 -2.18
C THR A 291 0.67 5.70 -1.87
N ASN A 292 1.01 5.92 -0.59
CA ASN A 292 1.75 7.09 -0.14
C ASN A 292 3.26 6.85 -0.16
N LYS A 293 3.96 7.52 -1.09
CA LYS A 293 5.42 7.42 -1.19
C LYS A 293 6.14 7.86 0.09
N ARG A 294 5.66 8.91 0.76
CA ARG A 294 6.30 9.43 1.99
C ARG A 294 6.24 8.41 3.12
N GLU A 295 5.15 7.64 3.19
CA GLU A 295 5.02 6.56 4.17
C GLU A 295 6.06 5.47 3.90
N GLN A 296 6.23 5.03 2.65
CA GLN A 296 7.30 4.10 2.30
C GLN A 296 8.69 4.65 2.62
N GLU A 297 8.98 5.91 2.27
CA GLU A 297 10.25 6.57 2.56
C GLU A 297 10.52 6.62 4.08
N THR A 298 9.47 6.75 4.89
CA THR A 298 9.56 6.72 6.36
C THR A 298 9.95 5.34 6.86
N TYR A 299 9.28 4.29 6.38
CA TYR A 299 9.67 2.90 6.67
C TYR A 299 11.12 2.63 6.23
N GLN A 300 11.48 3.02 5.01
CA GLN A 300 12.85 2.87 4.51
C GLN A 300 13.84 3.59 5.43
N LYS A 301 13.57 4.84 5.82
CA LYS A 301 14.46 5.62 6.70
C LYS A 301 14.69 4.92 8.03
N ILE A 302 13.61 4.49 8.70
CA ILE A 302 13.65 3.87 10.02
C ILE A 302 14.39 2.52 10.00
N PHE A 303 14.14 1.68 8.99
CA PHE A 303 14.71 0.32 8.90
C PHE A 303 16.02 0.23 8.11
N LYS A 304 16.45 1.31 7.42
CA LYS A 304 17.71 1.34 6.65
C LYS A 304 18.94 0.84 7.42
N PRO A 305 19.12 1.15 8.72
CA PRO A 305 20.28 0.69 9.49
C PRO A 305 20.37 -0.83 9.63
N ILE A 306 19.24 -1.55 9.58
CA ILE A 306 19.18 -3.02 9.69
C ILE A 306 18.95 -3.72 8.34
N LYS A 307 18.94 -2.98 7.21
CA LYS A 307 18.59 -3.54 5.89
C LYS A 307 19.47 -4.72 5.45
N GLU A 308 20.70 -4.80 5.96
CA GLU A 308 21.69 -5.83 5.59
C GLU A 308 21.60 -7.06 6.51
N ASP A 309 20.89 -6.93 7.63
CA ASP A 309 20.61 -8.00 8.57
C ASP A 309 19.36 -8.76 8.14
N TYR A 310 19.55 -9.69 7.20
CA TYR A 310 18.45 -10.48 6.61
C TYR A 310 17.59 -11.18 7.66
N TYR A 311 18.18 -11.67 8.76
CA TYR A 311 17.45 -12.43 9.76
C TYR A 311 16.57 -11.52 10.60
N GLU A 312 17.13 -10.43 11.13
CA GLU A 312 16.37 -9.43 11.89
C GLU A 312 15.21 -8.88 11.06
N LEU A 313 15.49 -8.54 9.80
CA LEU A 313 14.50 -7.99 8.91
C LEU A 313 13.41 -9.04 8.58
N LYS A 314 13.78 -10.28 8.32
CA LYS A 314 12.82 -11.36 8.04
C LYS A 314 11.99 -11.77 9.26
N SER A 315 12.57 -11.77 10.46
CA SER A 315 11.85 -12.11 11.69
C SER A 315 10.87 -11.01 12.11
N LEU A 316 11.17 -9.77 11.76
CA LEU A 316 10.33 -8.63 12.06
C LEU A 316 9.11 -8.59 11.15
N GLU A 317 8.03 -9.22 11.61
CA GLU A 317 6.73 -9.19 10.93
C GLU A 317 6.21 -7.76 10.75
N PHE A 318 5.35 -7.57 9.73
CA PHE A 318 4.76 -6.27 9.43
C PHE A 318 4.09 -5.59 10.64
N ALA A 319 3.45 -6.38 11.52
CA ALA A 319 2.81 -5.88 12.73
C ALA A 319 3.78 -5.06 13.59
N TYR A 320 4.93 -5.65 13.89
CA TYR A 320 5.98 -5.00 14.68
C TYR A 320 6.59 -3.81 13.95
N ARG A 321 6.76 -3.90 12.62
CA ARG A 321 7.25 -2.77 11.83
C ARG A 321 6.32 -1.56 11.90
N ALA A 322 5.01 -1.79 11.74
CA ALA A 322 4.01 -0.75 11.81
C ALA A 322 3.98 -0.10 13.19
N ILE A 323 4.07 -0.90 14.26
CA ILE A 323 4.14 -0.40 15.65
C ILE A 323 5.39 0.47 15.86
N ILE A 324 6.57 0.04 15.43
CA ILE A 324 7.80 0.83 15.53
C ILE A 324 7.65 2.17 14.79
N VAL A 325 7.18 2.13 13.54
CA VAL A 325 7.01 3.34 12.73
C VAL A 325 5.99 4.29 13.36
N ASN A 326 4.86 3.77 13.85
CA ASN A 326 3.84 4.58 14.50
C ASN A 326 4.39 5.21 15.78
N ALA A 327 5.12 4.47 16.62
CA ALA A 327 5.71 5.00 17.84
C ALA A 327 6.70 6.15 17.56
N ILE A 328 7.57 5.97 16.57
CA ILE A 328 8.58 6.96 16.17
C ILE A 328 7.93 8.20 15.55
N THR A 329 6.93 8.02 14.69
CA THR A 329 6.31 9.14 13.95
C THR A 329 5.28 9.91 14.75
N THR A 330 4.70 9.33 15.81
CA THR A 330 3.71 10.01 16.66
C THR A 330 4.34 10.81 17.80
N GLN A 331 5.58 10.51 18.18
CA GLN A 331 6.27 11.18 19.27
C GLN A 331 7.31 12.18 18.74
N PRO A 332 7.14 13.49 18.98
CA PRO A 332 8.05 14.51 18.45
C PRO A 332 9.52 14.29 18.81
N ALA A 333 9.80 13.79 20.01
CA ALA A 333 11.16 13.49 20.48
C ALA A 333 11.85 12.37 19.68
N LEU A 334 11.08 11.46 19.08
CA LEU A 334 11.60 10.29 18.39
C LEU A 334 11.59 10.43 16.85
N MET A 335 10.83 11.38 16.29
CA MET A 335 10.62 11.51 14.83
C MET A 335 11.89 11.56 13.98
N GLN A 336 13.00 12.03 14.55
CA GLN A 336 14.28 12.11 13.84
C GLN A 336 15.13 10.84 13.98
N LEU A 337 14.81 10.00 14.97
CA LEU A 337 15.54 8.79 15.29
C LEU A 337 15.19 7.67 14.32
N VAL A 338 16.15 6.76 14.17
CA VAL A 338 16.02 5.53 13.39
C VAL A 338 16.49 4.36 14.24
N LEU A 339 16.32 3.12 13.77
CA LEU A 339 16.86 1.98 14.49
C LEU A 339 18.39 2.04 14.57
N SER A 340 18.95 1.59 15.69
CA SER A 340 20.40 1.44 15.82
C SER A 340 20.95 0.36 14.86
N LYS A 341 22.25 0.42 14.59
CA LYS A 341 22.92 -0.57 13.74
C LYS A 341 23.14 -1.88 14.53
N PRO A 342 23.13 -3.07 13.88
CA PRO A 342 24.43 -3.67 13.64
C PRO A 342 25.46 -4.11 14.70
N CYS A 343 25.22 -4.38 15.99
CA CYS A 343 26.37 -4.69 16.90
C CYS A 343 27.30 -5.84 16.41
N ASP A 344 26.76 -7.01 16.05
CA ASP A 344 27.48 -8.08 15.34
C ASP A 344 27.36 -8.06 13.81
N LYS A 345 28.39 -8.62 13.15
CA LYS A 345 28.30 -9.06 11.74
C LYS A 345 27.17 -10.10 11.62
N PRO A 346 26.37 -10.08 10.52
CA PRO A 346 25.22 -10.96 10.36
C PRO A 346 25.67 -12.43 10.45
N ASN A 347 25.31 -13.09 11.55
CA ASN A 347 25.69 -14.48 11.79
C ASN A 347 24.62 -15.37 11.15
N MET A 348 25.03 -16.19 10.17
CA MET A 348 24.14 -16.78 9.16
C MET A 348 23.22 -17.90 9.66
N HIS A 349 23.17 -18.22 10.94
CA HIS A 349 22.45 -19.40 11.42
C HIS A 349 21.72 -19.10 12.73
N VAL A 350 20.41 -19.38 12.75
CA VAL A 350 19.62 -20.00 13.84
C VAL A 350 18.26 -19.30 14.01
N ARG A 351 17.19 -20.12 13.93
CA ARG A 351 15.76 -19.76 14.08
C ARG A 351 15.38 -19.22 15.48
N ASN A 352 16.31 -19.32 16.43
CA ASN A 352 16.20 -18.92 17.84
C ASN A 352 17.38 -18.04 18.29
N ALA A 353 18.09 -17.40 17.35
CA ALA A 353 19.15 -16.48 17.70
C ALA A 353 18.54 -15.29 18.48
N PRO A 354 19.23 -14.78 19.51
CA PRO A 354 18.80 -13.56 20.17
C PRO A 354 18.73 -12.43 19.13
N LEU A 355 17.61 -11.71 19.12
CA LEU A 355 17.31 -10.66 18.16
C LEU A 355 17.66 -9.30 18.76
N ARG A 356 18.05 -8.33 17.94
CA ARG A 356 18.26 -6.97 18.46
C ARG A 356 16.94 -6.27 18.79
N ILE A 357 15.87 -6.69 18.12
CA ILE A 357 14.51 -6.25 18.40
C ILE A 357 13.83 -7.33 19.23
N GLY A 358 13.57 -7.02 20.50
CA GLY A 358 12.74 -7.87 21.35
C GLY A 358 11.31 -7.83 20.81
N GLN A 359 10.70 -8.99 20.58
CA GLN A 359 9.33 -9.07 20.09
C GLN A 359 8.53 -10.09 20.89
N TYR A 360 7.39 -9.65 21.43
CA TYR A 360 6.47 -10.50 22.15
C TYR A 360 5.05 -10.21 21.71
N GLN A 361 4.23 -11.25 21.66
CA GLN A 361 2.81 -11.15 21.38
C GLN A 361 2.07 -11.92 22.46
N ASN A 362 1.10 -11.28 23.09
CA ASN A 362 0.25 -11.98 24.06
C ASN A 362 -0.54 -13.11 23.36
N ARG A 363 -0.91 -14.15 24.09
CA ARG A 363 -1.64 -15.33 23.56
C ARG A 363 -2.91 -14.95 22.80
N ASP A 364 -3.59 -13.91 23.25
CA ASP A 364 -4.83 -13.40 22.64
C ASP A 364 -4.58 -12.53 21.39
N LYS A 365 -3.32 -12.26 21.04
CA LYS A 365 -2.90 -11.44 19.89
C LYS A 365 -3.42 -10.00 19.91
N THR A 366 -3.82 -9.53 21.09
CA THR A 366 -4.38 -8.20 21.33
C THR A 366 -3.31 -7.16 21.61
N VAL A 367 -2.16 -7.59 22.14
CA VAL A 367 -1.05 -6.72 22.53
C VAL A 367 0.24 -7.28 21.96
N PHE A 368 1.01 -6.38 21.36
CA PHE A 368 2.33 -6.60 20.81
C PHE A 368 3.30 -5.74 21.60
N PHE A 369 4.42 -6.33 22.01
CA PHE A 369 5.50 -5.62 22.66
C PHE A 369 6.73 -5.67 21.77
N VAL A 370 7.38 -4.52 21.64
CA VAL A 370 8.61 -4.36 20.86
C VAL A 370 9.64 -3.62 21.69
N LEU A 371 10.84 -4.20 21.82
CA LEU A 371 11.99 -3.57 22.46
C LEU A 371 12.99 -3.21 21.37
N VAL A 372 13.33 -1.93 21.24
CA VAL A 372 14.24 -1.45 20.18
C VAL A 372 15.27 -0.48 20.75
N GLN A 373 16.48 -0.54 20.22
CA GLN A 373 17.46 0.53 20.39
C GLN A 373 17.34 1.52 19.24
N LEU A 374 17.28 2.82 19.56
CA LEU A 374 17.25 3.88 18.56
C LEU A 374 18.63 4.53 18.39
N SER A 375 18.75 5.40 17.38
CA SER A 375 20.01 6.02 16.96
C SER A 375 20.61 7.00 17.98
N ASP A 376 19.87 7.37 19.02
CA ASP A 376 20.37 8.11 20.18
C ASP A 376 21.09 7.21 21.19
N GLY A 377 21.11 5.89 20.95
CA GLY A 377 21.78 4.89 21.78
C GLY A 377 20.87 4.28 22.85
N ASN A 378 19.69 4.86 23.11
CA ASN A 378 18.80 4.39 24.17
C ASN A 378 17.85 3.30 23.69
N TYR A 379 17.42 2.45 24.64
CA TYR A 379 16.39 1.45 24.38
C TYR A 379 15.01 1.94 24.77
N TYR A 380 14.02 1.48 24.01
CA TYR A 380 12.62 1.83 24.17
C TYR A 380 11.74 0.57 24.14
N SER A 381 10.80 0.51 25.08
CA SER A 381 9.68 -0.42 25.08
C SER A 381 8.50 0.24 24.38
N ILE A 382 7.96 -0.44 23.37
CA ILE A 382 6.82 0.01 22.59
C ILE A 382 5.73 -1.05 22.71
N GLU A 383 4.60 -0.64 23.27
CA GLU A 383 3.39 -1.44 23.29
C GLU A 383 2.49 -1.04 22.12
N GLY A 384 1.97 -2.02 21.40
CA GLY A 384 1.02 -1.82 20.31
C GLY A 384 -0.20 -2.71 20.42
N ASP A 385 -1.33 -2.23 19.92
CA ASP A 385 -2.59 -2.97 19.93
C ASP A 385 -2.74 -3.93 18.73
N GLY A 386 -3.85 -4.67 18.72
CA GLY A 386 -4.27 -5.55 17.62
C GLY A 386 -4.40 -4.87 16.24
N PHE A 387 -4.43 -3.53 16.22
CA PHE A 387 -4.56 -2.68 15.04
C PHE A 387 -3.25 -1.98 14.65
N TYR A 388 -2.15 -2.31 15.33
CA TYR A 388 -0.82 -1.73 15.14
C TYR A 388 -0.70 -0.25 15.52
N ASN A 389 -1.66 0.28 16.27
CA ASN A 389 -1.49 1.56 16.92
C ASN A 389 -0.47 1.38 18.04
N ALA A 390 0.53 2.26 18.08
CA ALA A 390 1.53 2.24 19.13
C ALA A 390 1.12 3.20 20.25
N LEU A 391 1.26 2.73 21.49
CA LEU A 391 1.35 3.62 22.64
C LEU A 391 2.69 4.38 22.59
N PRO A 392 2.80 5.52 23.30
CA PRO A 392 4.08 6.21 23.45
C PRO A 392 5.16 5.26 23.95
N ALA A 393 6.30 5.30 23.28
CA ALA A 393 7.48 4.51 23.57
C ALA A 393 8.06 4.95 24.91
N LYS A 394 8.30 3.99 25.79
CA LYS A 394 8.86 4.24 27.12
C LYS A 394 10.36 3.92 27.10
N PRO A 395 11.24 4.79 27.60
CA PRO A 395 12.65 4.45 27.75
C PRO A 395 12.81 3.24 28.68
N ILE A 396 13.78 2.38 28.38
CA ILE A 396 14.11 1.21 29.20
C ILE A 396 15.25 1.56 30.14
N TYR A 397 15.10 1.18 31.40
CA TYR A 397 16.11 1.39 32.45
C TYR A 397 16.79 0.08 32.86
N MET A 398 18.06 0.19 33.21
CA MET A 398 18.84 -0.89 33.82
C MET A 398 19.41 -0.37 35.14
N GLY A 399 18.76 -0.75 36.25
CA GLY A 399 19.00 -0.06 37.52
C GLY A 399 18.47 1.37 37.50
N GLU A 400 19.29 2.34 37.89
CA GLU A 400 18.92 3.78 37.87
C GLU A 400 19.22 4.46 36.53
N ASP A 401 19.99 3.81 35.66
CA ASP A 401 20.48 4.38 34.41
C ASP A 401 19.63 3.94 33.20
N LEU A 402 19.62 4.78 32.16
CA LEU A 402 19.06 4.41 30.87
C LEU A 402 19.87 3.27 30.25
N MET A 403 19.17 2.24 29.81
CA MET A 403 19.79 1.16 29.06
C MET A 403 20.27 1.72 27.72
N SER A 404 21.58 1.67 27.50
CA SER A 404 22.23 2.27 26.31
C SER A 404 23.29 1.38 25.65
N ALA A 405 23.80 0.36 26.35
CA ALA A 405 24.75 -0.58 25.79
C ALA A 405 24.14 -1.39 24.64
N GLU A 406 24.88 -1.60 23.56
CA GLU A 406 24.42 -2.47 22.47
C GLU A 406 24.25 -3.91 22.96
N GLY A 407 23.16 -4.58 22.56
CA GLY A 407 22.82 -5.90 23.05
C GLY A 407 21.72 -6.57 22.24
N LYS A 408 21.30 -7.75 22.71
CA LYS A 408 20.30 -8.59 22.06
C LYS A 408 19.33 -9.16 23.08
N PHE A 409 18.10 -9.37 22.64
CA PHE A 409 17.01 -9.92 23.42
C PHE A 409 16.75 -11.38 23.07
N GLN A 410 16.50 -12.17 24.12
CA GLN A 410 16.00 -13.53 24.04
C GLN A 410 14.74 -13.64 24.90
N LEU A 411 13.62 -14.01 24.29
CA LEU A 411 12.39 -14.31 25.03
C LEU A 411 12.53 -15.65 25.76
N LYS A 412 12.40 -15.65 27.08
CA LYS A 412 12.42 -16.85 27.95
C LYS A 412 11.11 -16.94 28.73
N GLY A 413 10.12 -17.63 28.15
CA GLY A 413 8.77 -17.69 28.72
C GLY A 413 8.09 -16.34 28.67
N ASP A 414 7.83 -15.74 29.84
CA ASP A 414 7.09 -14.47 29.97
C ASP A 414 8.00 -13.25 30.25
N TYR A 415 9.30 -13.38 30.04
CA TYR A 415 10.27 -12.30 30.24
C TYR A 415 11.35 -12.30 29.15
N PHE A 416 11.99 -11.16 28.95
CA PHE A 416 13.16 -11.03 28.09
C PHE A 416 14.45 -11.12 28.91
N VAL A 417 15.44 -11.82 28.35
CA VAL A 417 16.83 -11.67 28.76
C VAL A 417 17.51 -10.82 27.71
N TRP A 418 18.11 -9.73 28.15
CA TRP A 418 18.99 -8.90 27.36
C TRP A 418 20.44 -9.28 27.67
N GLU A 419 21.27 -9.42 26.64
CA GLU A 419 22.70 -9.68 26.76
C GLU A 419 23.45 -8.63 25.93
N SER A 420 24.45 -7.98 26.54
CA SER A 420 25.29 -7.01 25.85
C SER A 420 26.08 -7.68 24.72
N CYS A 421 26.39 -6.96 23.65
CA CYS A 421 27.05 -7.57 22.49
C CYS A 421 28.50 -7.98 22.78
N ASP A 422 29.16 -7.34 23.76
CA ASP A 422 30.45 -7.76 24.31
C ASP A 422 30.34 -8.88 25.35
N LYS A 423 29.11 -9.31 25.70
CA LYS A 423 28.78 -10.37 26.66
C LYS A 423 29.27 -10.11 28.08
N THR A 424 29.49 -8.84 28.42
CA THR A 424 29.94 -8.45 29.76
C THR A 424 28.77 -8.28 30.74
N VAL A 425 27.57 -7.99 30.24
CA VAL A 425 26.38 -7.74 31.04
C VAL A 425 25.21 -8.55 30.50
N SER A 426 24.51 -9.24 31.40
CA SER A 426 23.19 -9.81 31.15
C SER A 426 22.20 -9.18 32.09
N ALA A 427 21.01 -8.89 31.58
CA ALA A 427 19.93 -8.33 32.37
C ALA A 427 18.59 -8.98 32.01
N ARG A 428 17.67 -8.99 32.96
CA ARG A 428 16.39 -9.64 32.86
C ARG A 428 15.27 -8.62 33.01
N SER A 429 14.30 -8.67 32.10
CA SER A 429 13.15 -7.77 32.17
C SER A 429 12.25 -8.08 33.38
N ASN A 430 11.59 -7.06 33.90
CA ASN A 430 10.41 -7.24 34.73
C ASN A 430 9.33 -8.03 33.94
N ARG A 431 8.53 -8.82 34.64
CA ARG A 431 7.36 -9.47 34.02
C ARG A 431 6.29 -8.39 33.84
N GLY A 432 5.99 -7.99 32.60
CA GLY A 432 4.97 -6.98 32.34
C GLY A 432 5.36 -5.99 31.25
N GLU A 433 5.57 -4.71 31.64
CA GLU A 433 5.72 -3.57 30.73
C GLU A 433 7.08 -3.53 29.97
N PHE A 434 8.02 -4.43 30.33
CA PHE A 434 9.34 -4.58 29.72
C PHE A 434 10.16 -3.29 29.64
N ASP A 435 9.89 -2.35 30.55
CA ASP A 435 10.51 -1.03 30.66
C ASP A 435 11.65 -0.99 31.70
N TYR A 436 11.85 -2.08 32.44
CA TYR A 436 12.88 -2.20 33.45
C TYR A 436 13.61 -3.55 33.37
N PHE A 437 14.94 -3.50 33.48
CA PHE A 437 15.82 -4.66 33.46
C PHE A 437 16.73 -4.71 34.69
N GLU A 438 16.80 -5.89 35.31
CA GLU A 438 17.67 -6.18 36.47
C GLU A 438 18.89 -6.96 36.01
N ILE A 439 20.09 -6.54 36.41
CA ILE A 439 21.34 -7.24 36.08
C ILE A 439 21.36 -8.62 36.76
N GLU A 440 21.70 -9.66 36.01
CA GLU A 440 21.85 -11.04 36.52
C GLU A 440 23.23 -11.32 37.15
#